data_AF-F9GC81-F1
#
_entry.id   AF-F9GC81-F1
#
_cell.length_a   1.000
_cell.length_b   1.000
_cell.length_c   1.000
_cell.angle_alpha   90.00
_cell.angle_beta   90.00
_cell.angle_gamma   90.00
#
_symmetry.space_group_name_H-M   'P 1'
#
loop_
_entity.id
_entity.type
_entity.pdbx_description
1 polymer ?
#
loop_
_entity_poly.entity_id
_entity_poly.type
_entity_poly.pdbx_seq_one_letter_code
_entity_poly.pdbx_strand_id
1 'polypeptide(L)'
;MKVSATLAAGALALGVEAKNYLGFNSGATLANRAAKFKADFQAEFETAQNLKSAPGDFSAVRLYTNIQAYSEDDPIEAFEAAIDTKTEILLGVWTSGTDNIDKEISALKKAVDKYGSKLTDLVIGVSVGSEDLYRNSVTGVKNKGGVGVQPDVLVDFINDFKKAFKGTPIGKIPVGHVDTWDVWGNATNKAVLDAIDFIGVDEYPYYENDKGNSIDNAAKLFNKAYEATIAASGGKPVWVTETGWPYKGPDWDEAVPSVKNAQKYWRDVGCKYLFNKTPTFWYTLRDSNPDNKMKFAITDNLSTTPLFDLSCDKVDDEETTSSAVHSKTKTESGASKPTHASNSTATFITSTASATSGSGDDEEATGTATATGSGSKPTSGSGSGSESGSGSGSGSGSEGSGSSSGSGSSSGSGSSSESGSAPAETPSTITNGAASLGVSTVALAFLALFAL
;
A
#
# COMPACT_ATOMS: atom_id res chain seq x y z
N MET A 1 36.12 -6.98 -48.03
CA MET A 1 35.84 -6.69 -46.60
C MET A 1 34.95 -7.80 -46.07
N LYS A 2 35.44 -8.61 -45.12
CA LYS A 2 34.63 -9.59 -44.39
C LYS A 2 34.36 -9.00 -43.02
N VAL A 3 33.11 -8.63 -42.75
CA VAL A 3 32.69 -8.11 -41.44
C VAL A 3 32.49 -9.30 -40.52
N SER A 4 33.35 -9.44 -39.52
CA SER A 4 33.22 -10.44 -38.47
C SER A 4 32.19 -9.97 -37.45
N ALA A 5 31.12 -10.74 -37.27
CA ALA A 5 30.15 -10.52 -36.21
C ALA A 5 30.70 -11.13 -34.91
N THR A 6 31.11 -10.28 -33.99
CA THR A 6 31.50 -10.69 -32.64
C THR A 6 30.23 -10.91 -31.82
N LEU A 7 29.93 -12.18 -31.49
CA LEU A 7 28.92 -12.51 -30.49
C LEU A 7 29.36 -11.93 -29.13
N ALA A 8 28.62 -10.97 -28.60
CA ALA A 8 28.72 -10.59 -27.20
C ALA A 8 28.00 -11.66 -26.37
N ALA A 9 28.77 -12.48 -25.65
CA ALA A 9 28.23 -13.38 -24.64
C ALA A 9 27.75 -12.53 -23.46
N GLY A 10 26.43 -12.52 -23.23
CA GLY A 10 25.82 -11.88 -22.06
C GLY A 10 26.31 -12.54 -20.78
N ALA A 11 26.77 -11.72 -19.84
CA ALA A 11 27.06 -12.17 -18.49
C ALA A 11 25.76 -12.67 -17.84
N LEU A 12 25.71 -13.95 -17.52
CA LEU A 12 24.70 -14.54 -16.64
C LEU A 12 24.78 -13.83 -15.29
N ALA A 13 23.75 -13.06 -14.95
CA ALA A 13 23.54 -12.57 -13.60
C ALA A 13 23.50 -13.79 -12.67
N LEU A 14 24.43 -13.85 -11.72
CA LEU A 14 24.39 -14.82 -10.64
C LEU A 14 23.09 -14.61 -9.88
N GLY A 15 22.23 -15.64 -9.89
CA GLY A 15 20.96 -15.65 -9.17
C GLY A 15 21.22 -15.49 -7.69
N VAL A 16 21.05 -14.27 -7.18
CA VAL A 16 20.60 -14.07 -5.82
C VAL A 16 19.17 -14.58 -5.85
N GLU A 17 18.91 -15.75 -5.24
CA GLU A 17 17.53 -16.12 -4.94
C GLU A 17 16.91 -14.93 -4.21
N ALA A 18 15.95 -14.26 -4.84
CA ALA A 18 15.23 -13.18 -4.19
C ALA A 18 14.60 -13.78 -2.94
N LYS A 19 15.08 -13.35 -1.75
CA LYS A 19 14.56 -13.85 -0.49
C LYS A 19 13.06 -13.56 -0.44
N ASN A 20 12.26 -14.61 -0.41
CA ASN A 20 10.81 -14.49 -0.41
C ASN A 20 10.32 -14.26 1.02
N TYR A 21 9.83 -13.06 1.31
CA TYR A 21 9.30 -12.73 2.63
C TYR A 21 7.82 -13.12 2.71
N LEU A 22 7.46 -13.90 3.72
CA LEU A 22 6.07 -14.20 4.04
C LEU A 22 5.75 -13.61 5.41
N GLY A 23 4.69 -12.83 5.48
CA GLY A 23 4.36 -12.11 6.70
C GLY A 23 2.91 -11.69 6.78
N PHE A 24 2.61 -10.97 7.86
CA PHE A 24 1.30 -10.36 8.08
C PHE A 24 1.43 -8.86 8.33
N ASN A 25 0.33 -8.14 8.09
CA ASN A 25 0.19 -6.75 8.45
C ASN A 25 -0.13 -6.59 9.93
N SER A 26 0.51 -5.64 10.60
CA SER A 26 0.33 -5.39 12.03
C SER A 26 0.20 -3.89 12.31
N GLY A 27 -1.01 -3.46 12.68
CA GLY A 27 -1.30 -2.08 13.12
C GLY A 27 -0.72 -1.75 14.49
N ALA A 28 -0.83 -0.50 14.95
CA ALA A 28 -0.29 -0.07 16.25
C ALA A 28 -1.28 -0.27 17.43
N THR A 29 -2.54 -0.65 17.14
CA THR A 29 -3.59 -0.81 18.16
C THR A 29 -4.22 -2.20 18.13
N LEU A 30 -4.91 -2.54 19.22
CA LEU A 30 -5.81 -3.69 19.33
C LEU A 30 -7.20 -3.31 18.83
N ALA A 31 -8.05 -4.32 18.57
CA ALA A 31 -9.45 -4.13 18.15
C ALA A 31 -10.30 -3.28 19.12
N ASN A 32 -9.87 -3.06 20.36
CA ASN A 32 -10.52 -2.16 21.32
C ASN A 32 -9.89 -0.74 21.36
N ARG A 33 -9.03 -0.40 20.41
CA ARG A 33 -8.24 0.85 20.30
C ARG A 33 -7.16 1.04 21.38
N ALA A 34 -6.90 0.03 22.21
CA ALA A 34 -5.75 0.07 23.10
C ALA A 34 -4.46 -0.01 22.28
N ALA A 35 -3.43 0.74 22.65
CA ALA A 35 -2.10 0.60 22.06
C ALA A 35 -1.59 -0.84 22.25
N LYS A 36 -0.94 -1.37 21.21
CA LYS A 36 -0.11 -2.57 21.35
C LYS A 36 1.24 -2.20 21.91
N PHE A 37 1.72 -3.03 22.82
CA PHE A 37 3.07 -2.96 23.38
C PHE A 37 3.85 -4.23 23.02
N LYS A 38 5.11 -4.33 23.46
CA LYS A 38 6.03 -5.42 23.11
C LYS A 38 5.39 -6.80 23.21
N ALA A 39 4.69 -7.09 24.31
CA ALA A 39 4.07 -8.39 24.54
C ALA A 39 3.00 -8.73 23.49
N ASP A 40 2.23 -7.75 23.03
CA ASP A 40 1.21 -7.96 22.00
C ASP A 40 1.84 -8.26 20.64
N PHE A 41 2.88 -7.52 20.27
CA PHE A 41 3.61 -7.75 19.02
C PHE A 41 4.36 -9.08 19.04
N GLN A 42 5.02 -9.40 20.16
CA GLN A 42 5.74 -10.66 20.31
C GLN A 42 4.78 -11.86 20.20
N ALA A 43 3.60 -11.78 20.83
CA ALA A 43 2.59 -12.81 20.68
C ALA A 43 2.09 -12.95 19.22
N GLU A 44 1.90 -11.86 18.49
CA GLU A 44 1.57 -11.91 17.06
C GLU A 44 2.67 -12.61 16.24
N PHE A 45 3.93 -12.24 16.45
CA PHE A 45 5.06 -12.77 15.70
C PHE A 45 5.32 -14.25 15.99
N GLU A 46 5.31 -14.63 17.27
CA GLU A 46 5.43 -16.03 17.68
C GLU A 46 4.26 -16.86 17.13
N THR A 47 3.04 -16.32 17.12
CA THR A 47 1.89 -17.03 16.56
C THR A 47 2.05 -17.23 15.05
N ALA A 48 2.44 -16.20 14.30
CA ALA A 48 2.66 -16.28 12.86
C ALA A 48 3.68 -17.38 12.49
N GLN A 49 4.82 -17.40 13.19
CA GLN A 49 5.89 -18.38 13.00
C GLN A 49 5.47 -19.82 13.35
N ASN A 50 4.44 -20.00 14.18
CA ASN A 50 3.98 -21.30 14.67
C ASN A 50 2.62 -21.73 14.11
N LEU A 51 2.14 -21.09 13.04
CA LEU A 51 0.88 -21.46 12.38
C LEU A 51 0.92 -22.91 11.86
N LYS A 52 -0.06 -23.71 12.27
CA LYS A 52 -0.20 -25.08 11.79
C LYS A 52 -0.53 -25.11 10.29
N SER A 53 0.12 -26.03 9.58
CA SER A 53 -0.06 -26.24 8.14
C SER A 53 0.29 -25.04 7.25
N ALA A 54 1.04 -24.05 7.76
CA ALA A 54 1.47 -22.94 6.94
C ALA A 54 2.42 -23.40 5.81
N PRO A 55 2.31 -22.84 4.59
CA PRO A 55 3.08 -23.26 3.42
C PRO A 55 4.52 -22.70 3.35
N GLY A 56 4.94 -22.00 4.39
CA GLY A 56 6.24 -21.37 4.50
C GLY A 56 6.42 -20.74 5.88
N ASP A 57 7.60 -20.15 6.09
CA ASP A 57 7.92 -19.46 7.33
C ASP A 57 7.34 -18.04 7.31
N PHE A 58 6.30 -17.80 8.12
CA PHE A 58 5.70 -16.47 8.29
C PHE A 58 6.47 -15.67 9.34
N SER A 59 7.73 -15.36 9.02
CA SER A 59 8.67 -14.66 9.89
C SER A 59 8.90 -13.20 9.49
N ALA A 60 7.96 -12.58 8.76
CA ALA A 60 8.00 -11.16 8.41
C ALA A 60 6.75 -10.41 8.91
N VAL A 61 6.90 -9.10 9.13
CA VAL A 61 5.82 -8.18 9.48
C VAL A 61 5.88 -6.93 8.62
N ARG A 62 4.71 -6.46 8.16
CA ARG A 62 4.53 -5.10 7.67
C ARG A 62 3.92 -4.24 8.77
N LEU A 63 4.65 -3.21 9.17
CA LEU A 63 4.16 -2.18 10.09
C LEU A 63 3.62 -0.99 9.29
N TYR A 64 2.74 -0.19 9.89
CA TYR A 64 2.18 1.01 9.28
C TYR A 64 2.83 2.31 9.77
N THR A 65 3.52 2.26 10.90
CA THR A 65 4.19 3.39 11.54
C THR A 65 5.39 2.91 12.34
N ASN A 66 6.37 3.78 12.55
CA ASN A 66 7.50 3.58 13.46
C ASN A 66 7.22 4.12 14.86
N ILE A 67 6.08 4.77 15.07
CA ILE A 67 5.73 5.50 16.29
C ILE A 67 4.92 4.59 17.22
N GLN A 68 5.29 4.54 18.50
CA GLN A 68 4.50 3.88 19.52
C GLN A 68 3.17 4.63 19.71
N ALA A 69 2.05 3.90 19.67
CA ALA A 69 0.75 4.49 19.97
C ALA A 69 0.76 5.15 21.36
N TYR A 70 0.10 6.31 21.46
CA TYR A 70 0.13 7.22 22.62
C TYR A 70 1.43 8.01 22.83
N SER A 71 2.36 7.97 21.88
CA SER A 71 3.54 8.84 21.84
C SER A 71 3.51 9.74 20.60
N GLU A 72 4.35 10.78 20.58
CA GLU A 72 4.54 11.59 19.38
C GLU A 72 5.62 11.02 18.46
N ASP A 73 6.71 10.48 19.02
CA ASP A 73 7.87 10.04 18.27
C ASP A 73 8.73 9.00 19.04
N ASP A 74 8.15 8.25 19.97
CA ASP A 74 8.87 7.14 20.60
C ASP A 74 8.86 5.91 19.69
N PRO A 75 9.95 5.11 19.63
CA PRO A 75 9.98 3.90 18.83
C PRO A 75 8.86 2.94 19.20
N ILE A 76 8.13 2.45 18.20
CA ILE A 76 7.15 1.37 18.39
C ILE A 76 7.82 0.13 18.99
N GLU A 77 7.19 -0.45 20.01
CA GLU A 77 7.75 -1.61 20.71
C GLU A 77 7.78 -2.90 19.87
N ALA A 78 7.14 -2.88 18.69
CA ALA A 78 7.26 -3.92 17.67
C ALA A 78 8.72 -4.19 17.27
N PHE A 79 9.60 -3.18 17.32
CA PHE A 79 11.02 -3.36 17.02
C PHE A 79 11.71 -4.29 18.02
N GLU A 80 11.41 -4.15 19.31
CA GLU A 80 12.00 -5.03 20.34
C GLU A 80 11.44 -6.45 20.22
N ALA A 81 10.13 -6.58 19.97
CA ALA A 81 9.50 -7.87 19.71
C ALA A 81 10.10 -8.58 18.47
N ALA A 82 10.39 -7.83 17.41
CA ALA A 82 10.99 -8.37 16.19
C ALA A 82 12.43 -8.85 16.43
N ILE A 83 13.22 -8.12 17.22
CA ILE A 83 14.57 -8.56 17.63
C ILE A 83 14.51 -9.88 18.40
N ASP A 84 13.60 -9.98 19.37
CA ASP A 84 13.49 -11.17 20.23
C ASP A 84 13.01 -12.40 19.45
N THR A 85 12.16 -12.20 18.44
CA THR A 85 11.57 -13.27 17.61
C THR A 85 12.29 -13.48 16.27
N LYS A 86 13.30 -12.67 15.95
CA LYS A 86 13.98 -12.62 14.65
C LYS A 86 13.02 -12.39 13.47
N THR A 87 11.98 -11.59 13.69
CA THR A 87 11.00 -11.23 12.67
C THR A 87 11.56 -10.14 11.77
N GLU A 88 11.50 -10.34 10.47
CA GLU A 88 11.91 -9.35 9.46
C GLU A 88 10.84 -8.26 9.30
N ILE A 89 11.26 -7.02 9.11
CA ILE A 89 10.37 -5.86 9.15
C ILE A 89 10.37 -5.13 7.81
N LEU A 90 9.19 -5.05 7.19
CA LEU A 90 8.85 -3.99 6.26
C LEU A 90 8.33 -2.79 7.07
N LEU A 91 9.14 -1.74 7.13
CA LEU A 91 8.79 -0.52 7.87
C LEU A 91 7.65 0.22 7.15
N GLY A 92 6.73 0.79 7.93
CA GLY A 92 5.75 1.75 7.42
C GLY A 92 6.08 3.15 7.91
N VAL A 93 5.94 4.14 7.04
CA VAL A 93 5.95 5.57 7.39
C VAL A 93 4.57 6.11 7.01
N TRP A 94 3.75 6.48 7.99
CA TRP A 94 2.41 6.98 7.71
C TRP A 94 2.45 8.42 7.21
N THR A 95 1.90 8.68 6.02
CA THR A 95 1.97 10.00 5.36
C THR A 95 0.64 10.73 5.30
N SER A 96 -0.46 10.04 5.57
CA SER A 96 -1.79 10.63 5.42
C SER A 96 -2.20 11.51 6.58
N GLY A 97 -2.71 12.71 6.25
CA GLY A 97 -3.14 13.70 7.22
C GLY A 97 -2.00 14.43 7.93
N THR A 98 -0.78 14.40 7.38
CA THR A 98 0.38 15.13 7.89
C THR A 98 1.03 16.01 6.82
N ASP A 99 1.76 17.03 7.25
CA ASP A 99 2.55 17.94 6.41
C ASP A 99 4.05 17.60 6.39
N ASN A 100 4.49 16.67 7.25
CA ASN A 100 5.86 16.17 7.33
C ASN A 100 5.91 14.74 7.90
N ILE A 101 7.08 14.10 7.82
CA ILE A 101 7.35 12.77 8.38
C ILE A 101 8.44 12.80 9.48
N ASP A 102 8.69 13.97 10.09
CA ASP A 102 9.80 14.15 11.04
C ASP A 102 9.65 13.26 12.27
N LYS A 103 8.42 13.06 12.74
CA LYS A 103 8.09 12.19 13.88
C LYS A 103 8.38 10.72 13.59
N GLU A 104 8.05 10.25 12.39
CA GLU A 104 8.35 8.90 11.92
C GLU A 104 9.87 8.68 11.81
N ILE A 105 10.59 9.65 11.25
CA ILE A 105 12.06 9.65 11.15
C ILE A 105 12.70 9.67 12.54
N SER A 106 12.20 10.51 13.46
CA SER A 106 12.71 10.63 14.83
C SER A 106 12.57 9.31 15.59
N ALA A 107 11.39 8.69 15.55
CA ALA A 107 11.13 7.40 16.18
C ALA A 107 12.08 6.31 15.64
N LEU A 108 12.24 6.22 14.31
CA LEU A 108 13.15 5.24 13.72
C LEU A 108 14.63 5.52 14.05
N LYS A 109 15.07 6.79 14.08
CA LYS A 109 16.44 7.15 14.51
C LYS A 109 16.70 6.73 15.95
N LYS A 110 15.79 7.04 16.88
CA LYS A 110 15.88 6.59 18.28
C LYS A 110 15.97 5.06 18.38
N ALA A 111 15.21 4.33 17.56
CA ALA A 111 15.25 2.87 17.52
C ALA A 111 16.61 2.35 17.03
N VAL A 112 17.14 2.92 15.94
CA VAL A 112 18.45 2.58 15.38
C VAL A 112 19.57 2.88 16.38
N ASP A 113 19.51 4.03 17.07
CA ASP A 113 20.49 4.39 18.11
C ASP A 113 20.41 3.42 19.30
N LYS A 114 19.21 2.99 19.69
CA LYS A 114 19.00 2.06 20.81
C LYS A 114 19.46 0.63 20.49
N TYR A 115 19.14 0.12 19.31
CA TYR A 115 19.29 -1.31 18.98
C TYR A 115 20.42 -1.62 17.99
N GLY A 116 20.89 -0.64 17.23
CA GLY A 116 21.95 -0.80 16.24
C GLY A 116 21.64 -1.92 15.24
N SER A 117 22.66 -2.75 14.95
CA SER A 117 22.56 -3.82 13.96
C SER A 117 21.49 -4.87 14.30
N LYS A 118 21.15 -5.07 15.58
CA LYS A 118 20.07 -6.00 15.97
C LYS A 118 18.75 -5.65 15.31
N LEU A 119 18.46 -4.36 15.14
CA LEU A 119 17.28 -3.89 14.40
C LEU A 119 17.58 -3.77 12.91
N THR A 120 18.65 -3.08 12.52
CA THR A 120 18.85 -2.74 11.10
C THR A 120 19.05 -3.96 10.21
N ASP A 121 19.56 -5.06 10.75
CA ASP A 121 19.75 -6.31 10.00
C ASP A 121 18.42 -7.05 9.75
N LEU A 122 17.35 -6.71 10.48
CA LEU A 122 16.00 -7.26 10.30
C LEU A 122 15.13 -6.42 9.35
N VAL A 123 15.55 -5.20 9.01
CA VAL A 123 14.76 -4.31 8.16
C VAL A 123 15.01 -4.65 6.69
N ILE A 124 13.95 -5.10 6.00
CA ILE A 124 14.02 -5.57 4.61
C ILE A 124 13.66 -4.49 3.58
N GLY A 125 13.00 -3.43 4.03
CA GLY A 125 12.55 -2.31 3.21
C GLY A 125 11.69 -1.35 4.03
N VAL A 126 11.30 -0.25 3.38
CA VAL A 126 10.38 0.74 3.95
C VAL A 126 9.33 1.13 2.92
N SER A 127 8.06 1.15 3.31
CA SER A 127 6.98 1.78 2.56
C SER A 127 6.69 3.17 3.12
N VAL A 128 6.96 4.21 2.33
CA VAL A 128 6.59 5.59 2.64
C VAL A 128 5.19 5.83 2.08
N GLY A 129 4.20 5.88 2.97
CA GLY A 129 2.79 5.93 2.61
C GLY A 129 2.17 4.58 2.28
N SER A 130 0.84 4.55 2.31
CA SER A 130 -0.04 3.41 2.03
C SER A 130 -1.38 3.90 1.52
N GLU A 131 -1.72 3.67 0.25
CA GLU A 131 -2.96 4.08 -0.41
C GLU A 131 -3.18 5.62 -0.46
N ASP A 132 -2.12 6.42 -0.38
CA ASP A 132 -2.23 7.88 -0.40
C ASP A 132 -2.73 8.42 -1.75
N LEU A 133 -2.31 7.79 -2.85
CA LEU A 133 -2.74 8.14 -4.20
C LEU A 133 -4.15 7.62 -4.45
N TYR A 134 -4.47 6.40 -3.99
CA TYR A 134 -5.82 5.85 -4.07
C TYR A 134 -6.82 6.75 -3.37
N ARG A 135 -6.55 7.19 -2.14
CA ARG A 135 -7.46 8.08 -1.39
C ARG A 135 -7.74 9.40 -2.10
N ASN A 136 -6.82 9.88 -2.93
CA ASN A 136 -6.99 11.06 -3.78
C ASN A 136 -7.59 10.77 -5.17
N SER A 137 -7.72 9.50 -5.56
CA SER A 137 -8.32 9.09 -6.82
C SER A 137 -9.85 9.28 -6.82
N VAL A 138 -10.47 9.27 -8.01
CA VAL A 138 -11.93 9.27 -8.15
C VAL A 138 -12.56 8.10 -7.39
N THR A 139 -11.94 6.93 -7.45
CA THR A 139 -12.40 5.71 -6.77
C THR A 139 -12.32 5.86 -5.25
N GLY A 140 -11.17 6.30 -4.72
CA GLY A 140 -10.98 6.49 -3.28
C GLY A 140 -11.91 7.54 -2.70
N VAL A 141 -12.13 8.66 -3.40
CA VAL A 141 -13.10 9.68 -2.99
C VAL A 141 -14.53 9.12 -2.98
N LYS A 142 -14.93 8.39 -4.03
CA LYS A 142 -16.24 7.71 -4.09
C LYS A 142 -16.42 6.74 -2.92
N ASN A 143 -15.36 6.00 -2.58
CA ASN A 143 -15.36 5.00 -1.51
C ASN A 143 -15.15 5.60 -0.11
N LYS A 144 -15.00 6.93 0.01
CA LYS A 144 -14.67 7.61 1.26
C LYS A 144 -13.41 7.03 1.93
N GLY A 145 -12.37 6.80 1.12
CA GLY A 145 -11.11 6.17 1.55
C GLY A 145 -10.35 6.93 2.64
N GLY A 146 -10.72 8.17 2.93
CA GLY A 146 -10.06 9.02 3.92
C GLY A 146 -9.15 10.06 3.25
N VAL A 147 -8.22 10.60 4.01
CA VAL A 147 -7.29 11.64 3.55
C VAL A 147 -6.10 10.98 2.87
N GLY A 148 -5.80 11.33 1.61
CA GLY A 148 -4.59 10.92 0.90
C GLY A 148 -3.52 12.02 0.87
N VAL A 149 -2.44 11.78 0.11
CA VAL A 149 -1.34 12.73 -0.11
C VAL A 149 -1.12 12.92 -1.61
N GLN A 150 -0.86 14.16 -2.03
CA GLN A 150 -0.62 14.47 -3.44
C GLN A 150 0.73 13.89 -3.90
N PRO A 151 0.87 13.51 -5.20
CA PRO A 151 2.08 12.84 -5.68
C PRO A 151 3.39 13.60 -5.41
N ASP A 152 3.38 14.92 -5.53
CA ASP A 152 4.54 15.79 -5.29
C ASP A 152 4.94 15.80 -3.80
N VAL A 153 3.97 15.96 -2.91
CA VAL A 153 4.20 15.90 -1.45
C VAL A 153 4.72 14.52 -1.03
N LEU A 154 4.19 13.45 -1.62
CA LEU A 154 4.66 12.10 -1.35
C LEU A 154 6.11 11.89 -1.83
N VAL A 155 6.48 12.44 -2.98
CA VAL A 155 7.88 12.46 -3.46
C VAL A 155 8.78 13.21 -2.49
N ASP A 156 8.33 14.33 -1.93
CA ASP A 156 9.08 15.08 -0.91
C ASP A 156 9.30 14.23 0.35
N PHE A 157 8.27 13.54 0.84
CA PHE A 157 8.41 12.62 1.98
C PHE A 157 9.38 11.46 1.70
N ILE A 158 9.34 10.88 0.49
CA ILE A 158 10.30 9.85 0.07
C ILE A 158 11.73 10.41 0.09
N ASN A 159 11.93 11.62 -0.41
CA ASN A 159 13.24 12.27 -0.44
C ASN A 159 13.74 12.64 0.96
N ASP A 160 12.85 13.10 1.85
CA ASP A 160 13.18 13.41 3.23
C ASP A 160 13.61 12.17 4.00
N PHE A 161 12.92 11.04 3.82
CA PHE A 161 13.33 9.75 4.39
C PHE A 161 14.72 9.35 3.87
N LYS A 162 14.92 9.35 2.54
CA LYS A 162 16.21 9.00 1.91
C LYS A 162 17.35 9.90 2.41
N LYS A 163 17.09 11.20 2.57
CA LYS A 163 18.05 12.19 3.09
C LYS A 163 18.38 11.93 4.55
N ALA A 164 17.38 11.67 5.39
CA ALA A 164 17.54 11.48 6.83
C ALA A 164 18.41 10.27 7.20
N PHE A 165 18.38 9.21 6.38
CA PHE A 165 19.13 7.97 6.61
C PHE A 165 20.33 7.78 5.69
N LYS A 166 20.69 8.78 4.88
CA LYS A 166 21.84 8.72 3.97
C LYS A 166 23.12 8.35 4.70
N GLY A 167 23.80 7.30 4.24
CA GLY A 167 25.07 6.83 4.82
C GLY A 167 24.92 5.92 6.05
N THR A 168 23.69 5.64 6.49
CA THR A 168 23.40 4.67 7.57
C THR A 168 23.03 3.29 6.97
N PRO A 169 22.93 2.21 7.79
CA PRO A 169 22.38 0.93 7.32
C PRO A 169 20.97 1.05 6.74
N ILE A 170 20.08 1.85 7.37
CA ILE A 170 18.73 2.10 6.85
C ILE A 170 18.77 2.76 5.46
N GLY A 171 19.73 3.65 5.19
CA GLY A 171 19.87 4.28 3.87
C GLY A 171 20.25 3.32 2.72
N LYS A 172 20.46 2.03 2.99
CA LYS A 172 20.78 1.00 2.00
C LYS A 172 19.60 0.07 1.67
N ILE A 173 18.52 0.12 2.46
CA ILE A 173 17.32 -0.70 2.21
C ILE A 173 16.52 -0.08 1.06
N PRO A 174 15.73 -0.85 0.31
CA PRO A 174 14.87 -0.31 -0.75
C PRO A 174 13.72 0.53 -0.14
N VAL A 175 13.43 1.68 -0.75
CA VAL A 175 12.34 2.59 -0.36
C VAL A 175 11.20 2.47 -1.35
N GLY A 176 10.02 2.08 -0.89
CA GLY A 176 8.82 1.88 -1.70
C GLY A 176 7.68 2.83 -1.32
N HIS A 177 6.62 2.74 -2.12
CA HIS A 177 5.30 3.26 -1.77
C HIS A 177 4.29 2.12 -1.96
N VAL A 178 3.31 2.05 -1.07
CA VAL A 178 2.24 1.05 -1.10
C VAL A 178 0.96 1.72 -1.59
N ASP A 179 0.31 1.17 -2.59
CA ASP A 179 -0.97 1.71 -3.08
C ASP A 179 -1.78 0.65 -3.84
N THR A 180 -3.02 0.97 -4.23
CA THR A 180 -3.84 0.09 -5.06
C THR A 180 -3.32 0.03 -6.49
N TRP A 181 -3.62 -1.04 -7.20
CA TRP A 181 -3.06 -1.27 -8.55
C TRP A 181 -3.45 -0.22 -9.58
N ASP A 182 -4.63 0.40 -9.45
CA ASP A 182 -5.23 1.28 -10.45
C ASP A 182 -4.61 2.68 -10.48
N VAL A 183 -3.88 3.08 -9.43
CA VAL A 183 -3.24 4.41 -9.39
C VAL A 183 -2.03 4.51 -10.31
N TRP A 184 -1.38 3.38 -10.62
CA TRP A 184 -0.13 3.36 -11.39
C TRP A 184 -0.33 3.60 -12.89
N GLY A 185 -1.58 3.49 -13.38
CA GLY A 185 -1.95 3.88 -14.74
C GLY A 185 -2.10 5.40 -14.93
N ASN A 186 -2.15 6.18 -13.83
CA ASN A 186 -2.28 7.62 -13.89
C ASN A 186 -0.92 8.30 -14.08
N ALA A 187 -0.75 9.02 -15.20
CA ALA A 187 0.50 9.71 -15.53
C ALA A 187 0.94 10.75 -14.48
N THR A 188 0.01 11.34 -13.70
CA THR A 188 0.38 12.28 -12.62
C THR A 188 1.12 11.59 -11.48
N ASN A 189 0.95 10.29 -11.31
CA ASN A 189 1.57 9.50 -10.25
C ASN A 189 2.97 8.99 -10.65
N LYS A 190 3.39 9.18 -11.91
CA LYS A 190 4.68 8.70 -12.41
C LYS A 190 5.86 9.24 -11.60
N ALA A 191 5.77 10.46 -11.08
CA ALA A 191 6.84 11.03 -10.25
C ALA A 191 7.11 10.21 -8.97
N VAL A 192 6.06 9.67 -8.33
CA VAL A 192 6.18 8.77 -7.18
C VAL A 192 6.82 7.46 -7.62
N LEU A 193 6.34 6.88 -8.72
CA LEU A 193 6.92 5.67 -9.28
C LEU A 193 8.42 5.86 -9.59
N ASP A 194 8.84 7.00 -10.11
CA ASP A 194 10.24 7.29 -10.42
C ASP A 194 11.11 7.44 -9.17
N ALA A 195 10.53 7.92 -8.06
CA ALA A 195 11.22 8.19 -6.80
C ALA A 195 11.46 6.96 -5.91
N ILE A 196 10.71 5.86 -6.13
CA ILE A 196 10.77 4.62 -5.33
C ILE A 196 11.61 3.52 -5.97
N ASP A 197 12.05 2.56 -5.17
CA ASP A 197 12.87 1.40 -5.55
C ASP A 197 12.03 0.14 -5.78
N PHE A 198 10.84 0.05 -5.15
CA PHE A 198 9.86 -1.03 -5.36
C PHE A 198 8.42 -0.50 -5.25
N ILE A 199 7.45 -1.22 -5.82
CA ILE A 199 6.02 -0.98 -5.62
C ILE A 199 5.50 -1.99 -4.58
N GLY A 200 4.81 -1.51 -3.56
CA GLY A 200 3.89 -2.33 -2.78
C GLY A 200 2.48 -2.23 -3.36
N VAL A 201 1.85 -3.37 -3.62
CA VAL A 201 0.47 -3.42 -4.11
C VAL A 201 -0.45 -3.97 -3.04
N ASP A 202 -1.48 -3.19 -2.75
CA ASP A 202 -2.62 -3.59 -1.93
C ASP A 202 -3.75 -3.95 -2.90
N GLU A 203 -4.12 -5.23 -2.96
CA GLU A 203 -5.14 -5.71 -3.90
C GLU A 203 -6.15 -6.64 -3.24
N TYR A 204 -7.41 -6.20 -3.29
CA TYR A 204 -8.55 -6.86 -2.68
C TYR A 204 -9.69 -6.97 -3.68
N PRO A 205 -9.78 -8.08 -4.45
CA PRO A 205 -10.90 -8.36 -5.34
C PRO A 205 -12.26 -8.21 -4.67
N TYR A 206 -12.34 -8.47 -3.35
CA TYR A 206 -13.54 -8.30 -2.54
C TYR A 206 -14.22 -6.92 -2.72
N TYR A 207 -13.44 -5.84 -2.91
CA TYR A 207 -13.97 -4.47 -3.01
C TYR A 207 -14.25 -4.01 -4.45
N GLU A 208 -14.01 -4.85 -5.45
CA GLU A 208 -14.11 -4.48 -6.87
C GLU A 208 -15.55 -4.53 -7.43
N ASN A 209 -16.38 -3.57 -7.02
CA ASN A 209 -17.75 -3.38 -7.52
C ASN A 209 -17.85 -3.46 -9.05
N ASP A 210 -18.95 -4.04 -9.54
CA ASP A 210 -19.31 -4.09 -10.97
C ASP A 210 -18.32 -4.90 -11.84
N LYS A 211 -17.43 -5.70 -11.23
CA LYS A 211 -16.46 -6.56 -11.92
C LYS A 211 -16.74 -8.06 -11.77
N GLY A 212 -17.90 -8.42 -11.21
CA GLY A 212 -18.24 -9.81 -10.86
C GLY A 212 -17.29 -10.34 -9.79
N ASN A 213 -17.20 -9.64 -8.65
CA ASN A 213 -16.23 -9.88 -7.59
C ASN A 213 -16.55 -11.10 -6.69
N SER A 214 -17.27 -12.10 -7.20
CA SER A 214 -17.49 -13.36 -6.49
C SER A 214 -16.17 -14.11 -6.25
N ILE A 215 -16.15 -14.99 -5.24
CA ILE A 215 -14.96 -15.77 -4.86
C ILE A 215 -14.43 -16.67 -6.00
N ASP A 216 -15.28 -17.05 -6.95
CA ASP A 216 -14.88 -17.87 -8.10
C ASP A 216 -14.09 -17.06 -9.15
N ASN A 217 -14.32 -15.75 -9.22
CA ASN A 217 -13.61 -14.84 -10.12
C ASN A 217 -12.47 -14.07 -9.43
N ALA A 218 -12.40 -14.09 -8.09
CA ALA A 218 -11.47 -13.30 -7.29
C ALA A 218 -9.99 -13.49 -7.69
N ALA A 219 -9.54 -14.71 -7.95
CA ALA A 219 -8.15 -14.96 -8.35
C ALA A 219 -7.81 -14.38 -9.73
N LYS A 220 -8.78 -14.36 -10.65
CA LYS A 220 -8.62 -13.74 -11.97
C LYS A 220 -8.54 -12.22 -11.87
N LEU A 221 -9.37 -11.61 -11.01
CA LEU A 221 -9.31 -10.17 -10.72
C LEU A 221 -7.96 -9.80 -10.11
N PHE A 222 -7.52 -10.53 -9.09
CA PHE A 222 -6.23 -10.35 -8.45
C PHE A 222 -5.08 -10.41 -9.49
N ASN A 223 -5.02 -11.47 -10.30
CA ASN A 223 -3.95 -11.62 -11.29
C ASN A 223 -3.96 -10.49 -12.32
N LYS A 224 -5.15 -10.05 -12.77
CA LYS A 224 -5.25 -8.92 -13.69
C LYS A 224 -4.70 -7.63 -13.08
N ALA A 225 -5.03 -7.36 -11.81
CA ALA A 225 -4.53 -6.21 -11.07
C ALA A 225 -3.00 -6.29 -10.87
N TYR A 226 -2.51 -7.45 -10.42
CA TYR A 226 -1.08 -7.68 -10.18
C TYR A 226 -0.24 -7.54 -11.45
N GLU A 227 -0.68 -8.13 -12.57
CA GLU A 227 0.00 -7.99 -13.87
C GLU A 227 -0.02 -6.55 -14.39
N ALA A 228 -1.10 -5.79 -14.13
CA ALA A 228 -1.15 -4.37 -14.47
C ALA A 228 -0.12 -3.57 -13.65
N THR A 229 0.06 -3.90 -12.36
CA THR A 229 1.11 -3.29 -11.54
C THR A 229 2.50 -3.64 -12.04
N ILE A 230 2.76 -4.91 -12.39
CA ILE A 230 4.04 -5.33 -12.99
C ILE A 230 4.31 -4.56 -14.28
N ALA A 231 3.31 -4.44 -15.16
CA ALA A 231 3.46 -3.68 -16.41
C ALA A 231 3.77 -2.20 -16.18
N ALA A 232 3.20 -1.60 -15.12
CA ALA A 232 3.48 -0.22 -14.74
C ALA A 232 4.84 -0.04 -14.04
N SER A 233 5.40 -1.08 -13.41
CA SER A 233 6.58 -1.00 -12.55
C SER A 233 7.87 -0.51 -13.22
N GLY A 234 7.95 -0.58 -14.55
CA GLY A 234 9.20 -0.32 -15.28
C GLY A 234 10.32 -1.32 -14.93
N GLY A 235 9.96 -2.54 -14.50
CA GLY A 235 10.90 -3.59 -14.09
C GLY A 235 11.36 -3.52 -12.63
N LYS A 236 10.80 -2.58 -11.85
CA LYS A 236 11.02 -2.54 -10.39
C LYS A 236 10.33 -3.73 -9.71
N PRO A 237 10.87 -4.24 -8.58
CA PRO A 237 10.18 -5.26 -7.80
C PRO A 237 8.76 -4.83 -7.40
N VAL A 238 7.82 -5.78 -7.44
CA VAL A 238 6.43 -5.58 -6.98
C VAL A 238 6.15 -6.56 -5.86
N TRP A 239 5.90 -6.05 -4.66
CA TRP A 239 5.58 -6.82 -3.47
C TRP A 239 4.08 -6.75 -3.19
N VAL A 240 3.45 -7.85 -2.77
CA VAL A 240 2.06 -7.82 -2.34
C VAL A 240 2.04 -7.43 -0.88
N THR A 241 1.64 -6.20 -0.59
CA THR A 241 1.73 -5.60 0.75
C THR A 241 0.44 -5.71 1.53
N GLU A 242 -0.68 -5.95 0.84
CA GLU A 242 -1.94 -6.39 1.40
C GLU A 242 -2.73 -7.20 0.39
N THR A 243 -3.27 -8.32 0.85
CA THR A 243 -4.38 -9.00 0.20
C THR A 243 -5.05 -9.93 1.18
N GLY A 244 -6.30 -10.29 0.92
CA GLY A 244 -7.05 -11.20 1.76
C GLY A 244 -8.51 -11.27 1.35
N TRP A 245 -9.25 -12.14 2.02
CA TRP A 245 -10.69 -12.24 1.87
C TRP A 245 -11.35 -12.35 3.24
N PRO A 246 -12.36 -11.53 3.54
CA PRO A 246 -12.91 -11.51 4.88
C PRO A 246 -13.63 -12.83 5.20
N TYR A 247 -13.38 -13.37 6.39
CA TYR A 247 -14.07 -14.56 6.88
C TYR A 247 -15.45 -14.23 7.47
N LYS A 248 -15.70 -12.96 7.80
CA LYS A 248 -16.93 -12.46 8.41
C LYS A 248 -17.15 -10.99 8.04
N GLY A 249 -18.40 -10.59 7.85
CA GLY A 249 -18.78 -9.21 7.57
C GLY A 249 -20.04 -9.13 6.72
N PRO A 250 -20.46 -7.93 6.30
CA PRO A 250 -21.45 -7.75 5.26
C PRO A 250 -20.87 -8.09 3.88
N ASP A 251 -21.69 -8.66 3.00
CA ASP A 251 -21.37 -8.84 1.58
C ASP A 251 -20.98 -7.52 0.91
N TRP A 252 -20.16 -7.60 -0.14
CA TRP A 252 -19.78 -6.47 -0.97
C TRP A 252 -20.03 -6.80 -2.44
N ASP A 253 -21.11 -6.27 -3.00
CA ASP A 253 -21.60 -6.65 -4.34
C ASP A 253 -21.80 -8.17 -4.43
N GLU A 254 -21.07 -8.90 -5.28
CA GLU A 254 -21.13 -10.36 -5.38
C GLU A 254 -20.15 -11.08 -4.42
N ALA A 255 -19.30 -10.34 -3.71
CA ALA A 255 -18.31 -10.89 -2.79
C ALA A 255 -18.94 -11.21 -1.43
N VAL A 256 -18.97 -12.51 -1.09
CA VAL A 256 -19.52 -13.02 0.17
C VAL A 256 -18.39 -13.38 1.16
N PRO A 257 -18.33 -12.80 2.36
CA PRO A 257 -17.36 -13.16 3.37
C PRO A 257 -17.73 -14.47 4.07
N SER A 258 -16.80 -15.41 4.17
CA SER A 258 -16.95 -16.65 4.93
C SER A 258 -15.61 -17.32 5.15
N VAL A 259 -15.48 -18.16 6.16
CA VAL A 259 -14.27 -18.99 6.38
C VAL A 259 -13.94 -19.83 5.13
N LYS A 260 -14.97 -20.39 4.47
CA LYS A 260 -14.80 -21.17 3.24
C LYS A 260 -14.24 -20.32 2.09
N ASN A 261 -14.76 -19.11 1.90
CA ASN A 261 -14.28 -18.23 0.83
C ASN A 261 -12.90 -17.67 1.15
N ALA A 262 -12.61 -17.36 2.42
CA ALA A 262 -11.27 -16.98 2.87
C ALA A 262 -10.23 -18.07 2.59
N GLN A 263 -10.57 -19.34 2.88
CA GLN A 263 -9.71 -20.48 2.53
C GLN A 263 -9.54 -20.64 1.02
N LYS A 264 -10.63 -20.51 0.25
CA LYS A 264 -10.54 -20.59 -1.22
C LYS A 264 -9.63 -19.49 -1.77
N TYR A 265 -9.74 -18.27 -1.26
CA TYR A 265 -8.88 -17.16 -1.66
C TYR A 265 -7.41 -17.38 -1.27
N TRP A 266 -7.15 -17.86 -0.05
CA TRP A 266 -5.80 -18.26 0.39
C TRP A 266 -5.16 -19.28 -0.56
N ARG A 267 -5.91 -20.31 -0.95
CA ARG A 267 -5.43 -21.33 -1.90
C ARG A 267 -5.27 -20.77 -3.30
N ASP A 268 -6.28 -20.09 -3.83
CA ASP A 268 -6.31 -19.68 -5.22
C ASP A 268 -5.43 -18.47 -5.52
N VAL A 269 -5.13 -17.63 -4.53
CA VAL A 269 -4.25 -16.46 -4.67
C VAL A 269 -2.93 -16.69 -3.97
N GLY A 270 -2.96 -16.90 -2.66
CA GLY A 270 -1.79 -17.12 -1.83
C GLY A 270 -0.94 -18.29 -2.34
N CYS A 271 -1.46 -19.52 -2.26
CA CYS A 271 -0.72 -20.72 -2.64
C CYS A 271 -0.38 -20.77 -4.14
N LYS A 272 -1.33 -20.48 -5.04
CA LYS A 272 -1.11 -20.60 -6.49
C LYS A 272 -0.15 -19.54 -7.04
N TYR A 273 -0.22 -18.30 -6.59
CA TYR A 273 0.43 -17.19 -7.27
C TYR A 273 1.47 -16.44 -6.42
N LEU A 274 1.35 -16.43 -5.10
CA LEU A 274 2.12 -15.51 -4.27
C LEU A 274 3.20 -16.17 -3.42
N PHE A 275 2.83 -17.19 -2.63
CA PHE A 275 3.72 -17.76 -1.64
C PHE A 275 4.93 -18.43 -2.30
N ASN A 276 6.13 -18.15 -1.76
CA ASN A 276 7.42 -18.57 -2.30
C ASN A 276 7.74 -18.03 -3.70
N LYS A 277 6.99 -17.02 -4.20
CA LYS A 277 7.17 -16.41 -5.54
C LYS A 277 7.38 -14.90 -5.49
N THR A 278 6.71 -14.21 -4.57
CA THR A 278 6.89 -12.77 -4.34
C THR A 278 6.71 -12.43 -2.85
N PRO A 279 7.46 -11.43 -2.32
CA PRO A 279 7.22 -10.95 -0.97
C PRO A 279 5.75 -10.62 -0.75
N THR A 280 5.15 -11.26 0.25
CA THR A 280 3.71 -11.24 0.50
C THR A 280 3.43 -11.00 1.97
N PHE A 281 2.69 -9.93 2.23
CA PHE A 281 2.13 -9.60 3.54
C PHE A 281 0.63 -9.80 3.46
N TRP A 282 0.17 -10.91 4.04
CA TRP A 282 -1.24 -11.27 4.03
C TRP A 282 -1.99 -10.45 5.08
N TYR A 283 -3.15 -9.91 4.72
CA TYR A 283 -4.01 -9.17 5.64
C TYR A 283 -5.10 -10.10 6.17
N THR A 284 -5.12 -10.48 7.44
CA THR A 284 -4.12 -10.25 8.51
C THR A 284 -4.10 -11.45 9.47
N LEU A 285 -3.14 -11.52 10.39
CA LEU A 285 -3.12 -12.55 11.44
C LEU A 285 -4.25 -12.35 12.45
N ARG A 286 -4.51 -11.09 12.84
CA ARG A 286 -5.50 -10.65 13.82
C ARG A 286 -6.07 -9.29 13.42
N ASP A 287 -7.39 -9.13 13.49
CA ASP A 287 -8.04 -7.85 13.21
C ASP A 287 -7.68 -6.81 14.28
N SER A 288 -7.27 -5.62 13.87
CA SER A 288 -6.93 -4.50 14.77
C SER A 288 -7.87 -3.30 14.65
N ASN A 289 -8.51 -3.09 13.50
CA ASN A 289 -9.44 -1.97 13.33
C ASN A 289 -10.87 -2.35 13.78
N PRO A 290 -11.42 -1.74 14.86
CA PRO A 290 -12.81 -1.94 15.26
C PRO A 290 -13.85 -1.49 14.22
N ASP A 291 -13.55 -0.44 13.46
CA ASP A 291 -14.51 0.21 12.54
C ASP A 291 -14.72 -0.61 11.26
N ASN A 292 -13.73 -1.42 10.88
CA ASN A 292 -13.85 -2.32 9.75
C ASN A 292 -14.80 -3.48 10.10
N LYS A 293 -15.99 -3.50 9.49
CA LYS A 293 -16.95 -4.60 9.71
C LYS A 293 -16.57 -5.90 8.96
N MET A 294 -15.64 -5.82 8.01
CA MET A 294 -15.10 -6.95 7.27
C MET A 294 -13.88 -7.43 8.05
N LYS A 295 -13.92 -8.68 8.51
CA LYS A 295 -12.90 -9.26 9.37
C LYS A 295 -12.07 -10.24 8.57
N PHE A 296 -10.76 -10.05 8.57
CA PHE A 296 -9.79 -10.71 7.69
C PHE A 296 -8.83 -11.62 8.45
N ALA A 297 -8.85 -11.59 9.80
CA ALA A 297 -7.98 -12.42 10.61
C ALA A 297 -8.02 -13.89 10.16
N ILE A 298 -6.84 -14.50 10.02
CA ILE A 298 -6.73 -15.95 9.75
C ILE A 298 -6.69 -16.78 11.04
N THR A 299 -6.54 -16.13 12.21
CA THR A 299 -6.58 -16.77 13.53
C THR A 299 -7.66 -16.14 14.41
N ASP A 300 -8.22 -16.94 15.32
CA ASP A 300 -9.00 -16.40 16.44
C ASP A 300 -8.08 -16.25 17.65
N ASN A 301 -8.06 -15.06 18.25
CA ASN A 301 -7.30 -14.75 19.48
C ASN A 301 -5.83 -15.23 19.47
N LEU A 302 -5.12 -15.08 18.34
CA LEU A 302 -3.73 -15.54 18.18
C LEU A 302 -3.53 -17.04 18.45
N SER A 303 -4.53 -17.86 18.13
CA SER A 303 -4.37 -19.31 18.10
C SER A 303 -3.42 -19.73 16.97
N THR A 304 -2.45 -20.60 17.27
CA THR A 304 -1.61 -21.27 16.24
C THR A 304 -2.40 -22.26 15.37
N THR A 305 -3.64 -22.58 15.76
CA THR A 305 -4.60 -23.29 14.91
C THR A 305 -5.44 -22.26 14.16
N PRO A 306 -5.26 -22.09 12.84
CA PRO A 306 -5.95 -21.10 12.03
C PRO A 306 -7.44 -21.42 11.84
N LEU A 307 -8.22 -20.44 11.40
CA LEU A 307 -9.66 -20.56 11.12
C LEU A 307 -9.97 -21.56 9.98
N PHE A 308 -9.00 -21.80 9.10
CA PHE A 308 -9.08 -22.72 7.98
C PHE A 308 -7.71 -23.36 7.73
N ASP A 309 -7.68 -24.50 7.01
CA ASP A 309 -6.42 -25.17 6.67
C ASP A 309 -5.59 -24.32 5.71
N LEU A 310 -4.36 -24.00 6.12
CA LEU A 310 -3.41 -23.17 5.37
C LEU A 310 -2.57 -23.98 4.38
N SER A 311 -2.70 -25.31 4.38
CA SER A 311 -1.89 -26.17 3.52
C SER A 311 -2.06 -25.78 2.04
N CYS A 312 -0.94 -25.70 1.34
CA CYS A 312 -0.91 -25.53 -0.11
C CYS A 312 -0.77 -26.88 -0.85
N ASP A 313 -0.84 -28.00 -0.12
CA ASP A 313 -0.82 -29.32 -0.72
C ASP A 313 -2.04 -29.48 -1.63
N LYS A 314 -1.85 -30.07 -2.82
CA LYS A 314 -2.90 -30.30 -3.84
C LYS A 314 -3.46 -29.01 -4.48
N VAL A 315 -2.66 -27.96 -4.54
CA VAL A 315 -3.01 -26.72 -5.26
C VAL A 315 -2.64 -26.78 -6.75
N ASP A 316 -1.90 -27.82 -7.19
CA ASP A 316 -1.56 -28.04 -8.60
C ASP A 316 -2.73 -28.62 -9.43
N ASP A 317 -2.89 -28.04 -10.64
CA ASP A 317 -3.50 -28.58 -11.86
C ASP A 317 -5.01 -28.76 -12.02
N GLU A 318 -5.88 -28.18 -11.19
CA GLU A 318 -7.30 -27.99 -11.57
C GLU A 318 -7.55 -26.54 -11.99
N GLU A 319 -7.21 -26.20 -13.24
CA GLU A 319 -7.92 -25.24 -14.13
C GLU A 319 -7.10 -24.91 -15.42
N THR A 320 -6.61 -25.93 -16.13
CA THR A 320 -6.25 -25.77 -17.56
C THR A 320 -7.01 -26.77 -18.43
N THR A 321 -8.31 -26.95 -18.21
CA THR A 321 -9.18 -27.57 -19.22
C THR A 321 -10.57 -26.95 -19.22
N SER A 322 -10.89 -26.34 -20.37
CA SER A 322 -12.21 -25.95 -20.89
C SER A 322 -12.34 -24.43 -21.04
N SER A 323 -11.90 -23.87 -22.17
CA SER A 323 -12.84 -23.67 -23.28
C SER A 323 -12.11 -23.61 -24.63
N ALA A 324 -11.99 -24.76 -25.29
CA ALA A 324 -11.84 -24.84 -26.74
C ALA A 324 -13.04 -25.62 -27.27
N VAL A 325 -14.18 -24.93 -27.43
CA VAL A 325 -15.32 -25.48 -28.15
C VAL A 325 -15.00 -25.43 -29.65
N HIS A 326 -14.25 -26.41 -30.13
CA HIS A 326 -14.16 -26.70 -31.56
C HIS A 326 -15.40 -27.51 -31.96
N SER A 327 -16.39 -26.82 -32.52
CA SER A 327 -17.53 -27.46 -33.19
C SER A 327 -17.03 -28.23 -34.42
N LYS A 328 -16.79 -29.53 -34.27
CA LYS A 328 -16.73 -30.48 -35.38
C LYS A 328 -18.15 -30.95 -35.68
N THR A 329 -18.81 -30.30 -36.63
CA THR A 329 -20.03 -30.86 -37.23
C THR A 329 -19.65 -31.78 -38.38
N LYS A 330 -20.07 -33.04 -38.24
CA LYS A 330 -19.92 -34.12 -39.20
C LYS A 330 -20.54 -33.77 -40.56
N THR A 331 -19.81 -34.15 -41.60
CA THR A 331 -20.27 -34.27 -42.98
C THR A 331 -21.26 -35.42 -43.09
N GLU A 332 -22.48 -35.15 -43.56
CA GLU A 332 -23.33 -36.15 -44.21
C GLU A 332 -23.87 -35.60 -45.53
N SER A 333 -23.82 -36.49 -46.51
CA SER A 333 -24.09 -36.29 -47.93
C SER A 333 -25.58 -36.42 -48.22
N GLY A 334 -26.14 -35.55 -49.07
CA GLY A 334 -27.52 -35.66 -49.52
C GLY A 334 -27.85 -34.66 -50.63
N ALA A 335 -27.68 -35.11 -51.88
CA ALA A 335 -28.04 -34.36 -53.07
C ALA A 335 -29.57 -34.36 -53.31
N SER A 336 -30.14 -33.23 -53.73
CA SER A 336 -31.32 -33.16 -54.61
C SER A 336 -31.48 -31.76 -55.26
N LYS A 337 -31.90 -31.78 -56.52
CA LYS A 337 -31.94 -30.70 -57.54
C LYS A 337 -33.12 -29.70 -57.36
N PRO A 338 -33.16 -28.60 -58.15
CA PRO A 338 -33.89 -27.35 -57.87
C PRO A 338 -35.20 -27.18 -58.64
N THR A 339 -35.99 -26.16 -58.27
CA THR A 339 -37.05 -25.57 -59.10
C THR A 339 -37.15 -24.04 -58.94
N HIS A 340 -36.99 -23.34 -60.07
CA HIS A 340 -37.54 -22.05 -60.56
C HIS A 340 -37.80 -20.89 -59.57
N ALA A 341 -37.15 -19.72 -59.66
CA ALA A 341 -37.05 -18.67 -60.70
C ALA A 341 -38.14 -17.58 -60.63
N SER A 342 -37.74 -16.32 -60.35
CA SER A 342 -37.99 -15.13 -61.19
C SER A 342 -37.38 -13.84 -60.62
N ASN A 343 -36.52 -13.20 -61.44
CA ASN A 343 -36.34 -11.76 -61.76
C ASN A 343 -36.51 -10.68 -60.66
N SER A 344 -35.64 -9.68 -60.50
CA SER A 344 -35.16 -8.75 -61.55
C SER A 344 -33.88 -7.97 -61.18
N THR A 345 -32.99 -7.88 -62.18
CA THR A 345 -32.17 -6.75 -62.66
C THR A 345 -31.08 -6.11 -61.78
N ALA A 346 -29.84 -6.33 -62.21
CA ALA A 346 -28.63 -5.57 -61.90
C ALA A 346 -28.30 -4.60 -63.05
N THR A 347 -27.61 -3.50 -62.74
CA THR A 347 -26.64 -2.87 -63.65
C THR A 347 -25.44 -2.36 -62.84
N PHE A 348 -24.27 -2.91 -63.16
CA PHE A 348 -22.91 -2.49 -62.75
C PHE A 348 -22.44 -1.27 -63.57
N ILE A 349 -21.40 -0.55 -63.11
CA ILE A 349 -20.06 -0.34 -63.72
C ILE A 349 -19.26 0.54 -62.70
N THR A 350 -18.19 0.06 -62.02
CA THR A 350 -16.72 0.17 -62.31
C THR A 350 -16.21 1.63 -62.48
N SER A 351 -15.07 2.15 -61.98
CA SER A 351 -13.79 1.63 -61.46
C SER A 351 -12.96 2.79 -60.82
N THR A 352 -11.99 2.47 -59.93
CA THR A 352 -10.55 2.93 -59.83
C THR A 352 -10.14 4.38 -60.22
N ALA A 353 -9.09 5.03 -59.70
CA ALA A 353 -8.07 4.85 -58.65
C ALA A 353 -7.13 6.10 -58.66
N SER A 354 -6.33 6.26 -57.59
CA SER A 354 -4.96 6.84 -57.52
C SER A 354 -4.73 8.35 -57.75
N ALA A 355 -4.15 9.04 -56.74
CA ALA A 355 -2.75 9.55 -56.66
C ALA A 355 -2.55 10.88 -57.44
N THR A 356 -1.82 11.91 -57.01
CA THR A 356 -0.46 11.94 -56.44
C THR A 356 -0.15 13.38 -56.01
N SER A 357 0.90 13.52 -55.19
CA SER A 357 1.66 14.70 -54.76
C SER A 357 1.99 15.79 -55.80
N GLY A 358 2.24 17.02 -55.32
CA GLY A 358 3.08 18.01 -56.02
C GLY A 358 3.12 19.38 -55.33
N SER A 359 4.27 19.70 -54.73
CA SER A 359 4.66 21.01 -54.19
C SER A 359 4.96 22.04 -55.30
N GLY A 360 4.90 23.34 -54.98
CA GLY A 360 5.42 24.41 -55.82
C GLY A 360 5.18 25.80 -55.20
N ASP A 361 6.28 26.49 -54.94
CA ASP A 361 6.44 27.77 -54.22
C ASP A 361 6.12 29.03 -55.05
N ASP A 362 6.15 30.16 -54.31
CA ASP A 362 6.59 31.53 -54.67
C ASP A 362 5.58 32.67 -54.98
N GLU A 363 5.65 33.66 -54.07
CA GLU A 363 5.68 35.14 -54.20
C GLU A 363 4.51 35.91 -54.90
N GLU A 364 4.13 37.16 -54.58
CA GLU A 364 4.70 38.26 -53.80
C GLU A 364 3.61 39.31 -53.42
N ALA A 365 3.85 40.01 -52.30
CA ALA A 365 3.63 41.43 -51.94
C ALA A 365 2.31 42.23 -52.16
N THR A 366 1.85 42.87 -51.07
CA THR A 366 1.76 44.34 -50.82
C THR A 366 1.12 44.58 -49.42
N GLY A 367 1.84 45.07 -48.39
CA GLY A 367 2.03 46.49 -47.99
C GLY A 367 0.77 47.09 -47.32
N THR A 368 0.70 47.68 -46.11
CA THR A 368 1.67 48.50 -45.34
C THR A 368 1.13 48.84 -43.92
N ALA A 369 2.05 48.89 -42.93
CA ALA A 369 2.14 49.69 -41.68
C ALA A 369 0.94 49.81 -40.67
N THR A 370 1.15 49.71 -39.35
CA THR A 370 1.98 50.65 -38.55
C THR A 370 2.45 50.04 -37.21
N ALA A 371 3.71 50.31 -36.87
CA ALA A 371 4.44 49.95 -35.65
C ALA A 371 4.16 50.91 -34.47
N THR A 372 4.41 50.54 -33.21
CA THR A 372 5.64 50.80 -32.42
C THR A 372 5.43 50.11 -31.05
N GLY A 373 6.34 49.35 -30.42
CA GLY A 373 7.79 49.52 -30.16
C GLY A 373 7.95 50.16 -28.76
N SER A 374 8.81 49.78 -27.81
CA SER A 374 9.96 48.87 -27.67
C SER A 374 10.25 48.74 -26.15
N GLY A 375 10.84 47.66 -25.62
CA GLY A 375 12.30 47.53 -25.35
C GLY A 375 12.64 47.93 -23.89
N SER A 376 13.60 47.39 -23.13
CA SER A 376 14.79 46.60 -23.44
C SER A 376 15.41 46.03 -22.14
N LYS A 377 16.26 45.01 -22.30
CA LYS A 377 17.27 44.45 -21.37
C LYS A 377 18.51 45.38 -21.23
N PRO A 378 19.38 45.25 -20.19
CA PRO A 378 20.74 44.61 -20.31
C PRO A 378 21.14 43.83 -19.01
N THR A 379 21.90 42.72 -18.93
CA THR A 379 23.34 42.31 -19.12
C THR A 379 24.43 42.81 -18.13
N SER A 380 24.95 41.85 -17.33
CA SER A 380 26.35 41.53 -16.87
C SER A 380 27.26 42.51 -16.10
N GLY A 381 28.00 41.98 -15.09
CA GLY A 381 29.36 42.44 -14.70
C GLY A 381 29.82 42.16 -13.25
N SER A 382 31.00 41.54 -13.09
CA SER A 382 31.71 41.12 -11.85
C SER A 382 32.38 42.26 -11.04
N GLY A 383 32.78 42.01 -9.77
CA GLY A 383 33.78 42.81 -9.03
C GLY A 383 33.93 42.50 -7.53
N SER A 384 35.17 42.39 -7.05
CA SER A 384 35.65 41.87 -5.74
C SER A 384 35.84 42.89 -4.60
N GLY A 385 36.00 42.36 -3.36
CA GLY A 385 36.78 42.91 -2.22
C GLY A 385 35.99 43.74 -1.19
N SER A 386 36.32 43.84 0.10
CA SER A 386 37.23 43.19 1.07
C SER A 386 36.91 43.80 2.46
N GLU A 387 37.17 43.04 3.55
CA GLU A 387 37.52 43.51 4.93
C GLU A 387 36.47 44.29 5.76
N SER A 388 36.37 44.21 7.10
CA SER A 388 37.20 43.62 8.17
C SER A 388 36.46 43.65 9.54
N GLY A 389 36.79 42.66 10.39
CA GLY A 389 36.99 42.72 11.86
C GLY A 389 35.80 42.98 12.80
N SER A 390 35.78 42.58 14.08
CA SER A 390 36.61 41.75 14.97
C SER A 390 35.89 41.76 16.33
N GLY A 391 36.04 40.73 17.18
CA GLY A 391 35.66 40.87 18.61
C GLY A 391 35.50 39.58 19.40
N SER A 392 36.62 39.05 19.88
CA SER A 392 36.76 37.91 20.80
C SER A 392 36.28 38.19 22.24
N GLY A 393 36.02 37.14 23.02
CA GLY A 393 35.92 37.22 24.48
C GLY A 393 35.70 35.87 25.17
N SER A 394 36.80 35.22 25.58
CA SER A 394 36.84 34.03 26.44
C SER A 394 36.66 34.39 27.92
N GLY A 395 36.19 33.45 28.75
CA GLY A 395 36.25 33.58 30.22
C GLY A 395 35.74 32.34 30.97
N SER A 396 36.64 31.69 31.71
CA SER A 396 36.50 30.44 32.45
C SER A 396 36.12 30.63 33.94
N GLY A 397 35.70 29.54 34.61
CA GLY A 397 35.68 29.35 36.08
C GLY A 397 34.43 28.58 36.53
N SER A 398 34.45 27.27 36.87
CA SER A 398 35.07 26.50 37.98
C SER A 398 34.46 26.69 39.37
N GLU A 399 34.12 25.53 39.96
CA GLU A 399 34.00 25.14 41.38
C GLU A 399 32.67 25.33 42.15
N GLY A 400 32.28 24.27 42.88
CA GLY A 400 31.30 24.36 43.98
C GLY A 400 30.55 23.08 44.35
N SER A 401 31.22 22.18 45.08
CA SER A 401 30.73 20.94 45.69
C SER A 401 29.61 21.12 46.74
N GLY A 402 28.82 20.07 47.02
CA GLY A 402 28.01 20.00 48.25
C GLY A 402 27.04 18.82 48.34
N SER A 403 27.40 17.79 49.11
CA SER A 403 26.70 16.52 49.33
C SER A 403 25.70 16.53 50.50
N SER A 404 24.85 15.50 50.54
CA SER A 404 24.15 14.89 51.70
C SER A 404 22.97 15.68 52.30
N SER A 405 21.86 15.11 52.78
CA SER A 405 21.59 13.82 53.46
C SER A 405 20.06 13.56 53.42
N GLY A 406 19.58 12.33 53.23
CA GLY A 406 19.06 11.43 54.29
C GLY A 406 17.63 11.81 54.74
N SER A 407 16.69 10.95 55.16
CA SER A 407 16.54 9.50 55.27
C SER A 407 15.11 9.26 55.81
N GLY A 408 14.43 8.21 55.32
CA GLY A 408 13.36 7.48 56.02
C GLY A 408 11.96 8.13 56.08
N SER A 409 10.85 7.40 56.28
CA SER A 409 10.57 5.97 56.36
C SER A 409 9.04 5.79 56.38
N SER A 410 8.59 4.66 55.84
CA SER A 410 7.53 3.77 56.37
C SER A 410 6.06 4.20 56.50
N SER A 411 5.22 3.40 55.80
CA SER A 411 4.03 2.64 56.28
C SER A 411 2.76 3.42 56.68
N GLY A 412 1.52 2.99 56.44
CA GLY A 412 0.94 1.77 55.90
C GLY A 412 -0.59 1.78 56.15
N SER A 413 -1.35 1.15 55.24
CA SER A 413 -2.50 0.25 55.52
C SER A 413 -3.86 0.74 56.09
N GLY A 414 -4.94 0.19 55.51
CA GLY A 414 -6.28 -0.03 56.10
C GLY A 414 -7.35 0.98 55.65
N SER A 415 -8.30 0.68 54.76
CA SER A 415 -9.44 -0.27 54.76
C SER A 415 -10.74 0.28 55.37
N SER A 416 -11.79 0.21 54.53
CA SER A 416 -13.23 -0.04 54.80
C SER A 416 -14.07 0.92 55.66
N SER A 417 -15.17 1.42 55.09
CA SER A 417 -16.56 1.08 55.53
C SER A 417 -17.63 1.79 54.67
N GLU A 418 -18.65 1.02 54.28
CA GLU A 418 -19.88 1.40 53.56
C GLU A 418 -20.99 1.99 54.46
N SER A 419 -22.09 2.39 53.79
CA SER A 419 -23.49 2.66 54.21
C SER A 419 -23.85 4.14 54.43
N GLY A 420 -24.97 4.70 53.94
CA GLY A 420 -26.11 4.20 53.14
C GLY A 420 -27.20 5.30 53.02
N SER A 421 -28.16 5.09 52.11
CA SER A 421 -29.54 5.65 52.05
C SER A 421 -29.84 7.03 51.40
N ALA A 422 -30.36 6.98 50.14
CA ALA A 422 -31.62 7.49 49.53
C ALA A 422 -32.35 8.80 50.04
N PRO A 423 -33.35 9.40 49.33
CA PRO A 423 -33.82 9.32 47.92
C PRO A 423 -34.14 10.69 47.22
N ALA A 424 -34.50 10.60 45.92
CA ALA A 424 -35.48 11.37 45.10
C ALA A 424 -35.42 12.93 44.97
N GLU A 425 -35.46 13.43 43.72
CA GLU A 425 -36.61 14.16 43.13
C GLU A 425 -36.24 14.72 41.72
N THR A 426 -37.09 14.46 40.73
CA THR A 426 -37.22 15.22 39.46
C THR A 426 -37.96 16.54 39.72
N PRO A 427 -37.82 17.62 38.91
CA PRO A 427 -38.76 17.76 37.76
C PRO A 427 -38.32 18.63 36.55
N SER A 428 -39.06 18.42 35.46
CA SER A 428 -39.55 19.40 34.46
C SER A 428 -38.70 19.92 33.30
N THR A 429 -39.13 19.43 32.13
CA THR A 429 -39.24 19.99 30.78
C THR A 429 -39.48 21.50 30.64
N ILE A 430 -38.84 22.12 29.64
CA ILE A 430 -39.40 23.21 28.82
C ILE A 430 -39.17 22.88 27.34
N THR A 431 -40.25 22.92 26.58
CA THR A 431 -40.37 22.78 25.12
C THR A 431 -40.17 24.12 24.41
N ASN A 432 -39.55 24.12 23.23
CA ASN A 432 -39.96 25.00 22.12
C ASN A 432 -39.53 24.46 20.75
N GLY A 433 -40.53 24.04 19.95
CA GLY A 433 -40.80 24.62 18.63
C GLY A 433 -39.89 24.29 17.43
N ALA A 434 -40.33 23.28 16.66
CA ALA A 434 -40.45 23.26 15.19
C ALA A 434 -39.22 23.41 14.28
N ALA A 435 -38.90 22.34 13.54
CA ALA A 435 -39.28 22.19 12.13
C ALA A 435 -38.86 20.80 11.61
N SER A 436 -39.83 20.04 11.13
CA SER A 436 -39.65 18.78 10.41
C SER A 436 -39.23 19.04 8.97
N LEU A 437 -38.09 18.49 8.56
CA LEU A 437 -37.87 18.05 7.18
C LEU A 437 -37.26 16.65 7.27
N GLY A 438 -38.10 15.65 6.98
CA GLY A 438 -37.67 14.28 6.83
C GLY A 438 -36.80 14.15 5.58
N VAL A 439 -35.57 13.70 5.79
CA VAL A 439 -34.78 13.05 4.75
C VAL A 439 -34.30 11.73 5.36
N SER A 440 -34.97 10.66 4.96
CA SER A 440 -34.50 9.30 5.19
C SER A 440 -33.31 9.07 4.26
N THR A 441 -32.11 9.34 4.74
CA THR A 441 -30.86 8.86 4.14
C THR A 441 -30.08 8.13 5.21
N VAL A 442 -30.25 6.80 5.24
CA VAL A 442 -29.26 5.91 5.85
C VAL A 442 -28.04 5.94 4.93
N ALA A 443 -27.24 7.00 5.03
CA ALA A 443 -25.93 7.06 4.44
C ALA A 443 -24.97 6.34 5.41
N LEU A 444 -24.72 5.04 5.15
CA LEU A 444 -23.61 4.36 5.80
C LEU A 444 -22.32 5.15 5.49
N ALA A 445 -21.72 5.69 6.55
CA ALA A 445 -20.37 6.20 6.51
C ALA A 445 -19.43 5.00 6.31
N PHE A 446 -18.72 4.99 5.17
CA PHE A 446 -17.65 4.05 4.90
C PHE A 446 -16.36 4.68 5.42
N LEU A 447 -15.73 4.05 6.41
CA LEU A 447 -14.34 4.28 6.74
C LEU A 447 -13.59 3.05 6.24
N ALA A 448 -12.95 3.16 5.07
CA ALA A 448 -11.85 2.28 4.72
C ALA A 448 -10.60 2.77 5.47
N LEU A 449 -10.57 2.58 6.79
CA LEU A 449 -9.36 2.74 7.59
C LEU A 449 -8.72 1.35 7.71
N PHE A 450 -8.00 0.86 6.71
CA PHE A 450 -7.38 -0.47 6.83
C PHE A 450 -6.18 -0.50 7.80
N ALA A 451 -5.80 0.62 8.42
CA ALA A 451 -4.51 0.75 9.10
C ALA A 451 -4.46 1.50 10.45
N LEU A 452 -5.58 1.68 11.17
CA LEU A 452 -5.53 2.23 12.54
C LEU A 452 -6.07 1.28 13.60
#